data_AF-A0A6G1Z7D9-F1
#
_entry.id   AF-A0A6G1Z7D9-F1
#
_cell.length_a   1.000
_cell.length_b   1.000
_cell.length_c   1.000
_cell.angle_alpha   90.00
_cell.angle_beta   90.00
_cell.angle_gamma   90.00
#
_symmetry.space_group_name_H-M   'P 1'
#
loop_
_entity.id
_entity.type
_entity.pdbx_description
1 polymer ?
#
loop_
_entity_poly.entity_id
_entity_poly.type
_entity_poly.pdbx_seq_one_letter_code
_entity_poly.pdbx_strand_id
1 'polypeptide(L)'
;MSSKDDIEGDPWDVFDEALSRATENLDASRDHYQTLGELGASPPDGYVTALSDLEQDIERIDDLLDVTAEEAQTAVNVAQRATLLADVLSISRTFHEALIDIHLDLAETWLEALSHANAGFVEALDENFTVVQQLVAGGKYAQVMDNQQFSLVSCWNQLYEKDADIRTDSPDKYVEACLEAISDIEEGFTDDLQELNRAGATLRVKSERQALNSVLEPVREVFSDRKCTQETALETSIALQGAMMLKYQTTFARRAYTYCCEIADILAAESVAVDSLDELKTSRRVDELVALLNKYVTGETTVSDEERVFDLLSEHHGSLKQALAATDLGTAEFFDTVQKLYLDDQVVDIEVKFE
;
A
#
# COMPACT_ATOMS: atom_id res chain seq x y z
N MET A 1 -8.09 -28.30 -15.48
CA MET A 1 -7.30 -29.35 -16.18
C MET A 1 -5.85 -28.94 -16.00
N SER A 2 -5.16 -29.58 -15.06
CA SER A 2 -3.79 -29.28 -14.65
C SER A 2 -2.80 -29.65 -15.76
N SER A 3 -1.93 -28.71 -16.17
CA SER A 3 -0.66 -29.06 -16.79
C SER A 3 0.23 -29.58 -15.67
N LYS A 4 0.58 -30.88 -15.74
CA LYS A 4 1.81 -31.36 -15.13
C LYS A 4 2.93 -30.82 -15.99
N ASP A 5 3.47 -29.67 -15.64
CA ASP A 5 4.77 -29.27 -16.14
C ASP A 5 5.77 -30.19 -15.44
N ASP A 6 6.35 -31.12 -16.20
CA ASP A 6 7.43 -31.96 -15.72
C ASP A 6 8.58 -31.02 -15.29
N ILE A 7 9.04 -31.15 -14.04
CA ILE A 7 10.19 -30.39 -13.54
C ILE A 7 11.41 -30.74 -14.41
N GLU A 8 11.84 -29.82 -15.27
CA GLU A 8 13.08 -29.95 -16.04
C GLU A 8 14.28 -29.62 -15.15
N GLY A 9 14.89 -30.64 -14.53
CA GLY A 9 16.09 -30.46 -13.70
C GLY A 9 16.31 -31.58 -12.69
N ASP A 10 17.40 -31.47 -11.92
CA ASP A 10 17.54 -32.24 -10.68
C ASP A 10 16.51 -31.72 -9.66
N PRO A 11 15.64 -32.57 -9.09
CA PRO A 11 14.66 -32.14 -8.08
C PRO A 11 15.28 -31.36 -6.92
N TRP A 12 16.51 -31.68 -6.52
CA TRP A 12 17.23 -30.94 -5.48
C TRP A 12 17.56 -29.50 -5.88
N ASP A 13 18.05 -29.28 -7.10
CA ASP A 13 18.40 -27.92 -7.56
C ASP A 13 17.15 -27.03 -7.62
N VAL A 14 16.03 -27.57 -8.11
CA VAL A 14 14.75 -26.85 -8.21
C VAL A 14 14.17 -26.58 -6.83
N PHE A 15 14.27 -27.56 -5.93
CA PHE A 15 13.83 -27.43 -4.55
C PHE A 15 14.62 -26.35 -3.81
N ASP A 16 15.96 -26.38 -3.85
CA ASP A 16 16.81 -25.41 -3.16
C ASP A 16 16.56 -23.98 -3.66
N GLU A 17 16.42 -23.79 -4.98
CA GLU A 17 16.09 -22.50 -5.57
C GLU A 17 14.70 -22.01 -5.12
N ALA A 18 13.71 -22.90 -5.13
CA ALA A 18 12.36 -22.57 -4.71
C ALA A 18 12.29 -22.23 -3.22
N LEU A 19 12.94 -23.01 -2.35
CA LEU A 19 12.99 -22.78 -0.91
C LEU A 19 13.68 -21.44 -0.60
N SER A 20 14.85 -21.17 -1.21
CA SER A 20 15.54 -19.88 -1.05
C SER A 20 14.63 -18.72 -1.45
N ARG A 21 13.94 -18.83 -2.59
CA ARG A 21 13.01 -17.81 -3.06
C ARG A 21 11.80 -17.65 -2.13
N ALA A 22 11.29 -18.75 -1.57
CA ALA A 22 10.18 -18.72 -0.63
C ALA A 22 10.56 -17.96 0.65
N THR A 23 11.73 -18.28 1.23
CA THR A 23 12.25 -17.62 2.43
C THR A 23 12.51 -16.13 2.20
N GLU A 24 13.18 -15.76 1.11
CA GLU A 24 13.45 -14.37 0.76
C GLU A 24 12.15 -13.55 0.62
N ASN A 25 11.14 -14.11 -0.04
CA ASN A 25 9.86 -13.43 -0.22
C ASN A 25 9.01 -13.39 1.05
N LEU A 26 9.09 -14.41 1.92
CA LEU A 26 8.43 -14.37 3.23
C LEU A 26 9.03 -13.25 4.09
N ASP A 27 10.35 -13.12 4.12
CA ASP A 27 11.03 -12.05 4.84
C ASP A 27 10.67 -10.66 4.28
N ALA A 28 10.64 -10.51 2.95
CA ALA A 28 10.18 -9.28 2.31
C ALA A 28 8.72 -8.95 2.64
N SER A 29 7.84 -9.96 2.62
CA SER A 29 6.43 -9.81 2.99
C SER A 29 6.27 -9.32 4.42
N ARG A 30 7.04 -9.88 5.38
CA ARG A 30 7.04 -9.44 6.78
C ARG A 30 7.50 -8.00 6.94
N ASP A 31 8.60 -7.63 6.30
CA ASP A 31 9.11 -6.25 6.30
C ASP A 31 8.06 -5.27 5.75
N HIS A 32 7.42 -5.61 4.63
CA HIS A 32 6.40 -4.77 4.01
C HIS A 32 5.14 -4.67 4.86
N TYR A 33 4.67 -5.78 5.45
CA TYR A 33 3.52 -5.79 6.35
C TYR A 33 3.78 -4.94 7.60
N GLN A 34 4.95 -5.08 8.22
CA GLN A 34 5.34 -4.28 9.38
C GLN A 34 5.40 -2.80 9.01
N THR A 35 6.10 -2.47 7.91
CA THR A 35 6.22 -1.09 7.43
C THR A 35 4.84 -0.48 7.21
N LEU A 36 3.92 -1.19 6.54
CA LEU A 36 2.54 -0.73 6.33
C LEU A 36 1.84 -0.38 7.65
N GLY A 37 1.98 -1.21 8.68
CA GLY A 37 1.45 -0.92 10.02
C GLY A 37 2.06 0.35 10.63
N GLU A 38 3.36 0.56 10.47
CA GLU A 38 4.06 1.77 10.94
C GLU A 38 3.65 3.04 10.17
N LEU A 39 3.24 2.90 8.91
CA LEU A 39 2.68 3.98 8.09
C LEU A 39 1.20 4.29 8.44
N GLY A 40 0.60 3.55 9.38
CA GLY A 40 -0.80 3.71 9.77
C GLY A 40 -1.79 3.07 8.81
N ALA A 41 -1.32 2.25 7.87
CA ALA A 41 -2.19 1.42 7.06
C ALA A 41 -2.78 0.28 7.93
N SER A 42 -3.97 -0.19 7.55
CA SER A 42 -4.55 -1.41 8.13
C SER A 42 -4.69 -2.44 7.02
N PRO A 43 -3.63 -3.21 6.72
CA PRO A 43 -3.73 -4.31 5.77
C PRO A 43 -4.85 -5.28 6.18
N PRO A 44 -5.49 -5.97 5.23
CA PRO A 44 -6.49 -6.99 5.53
C PRO A 44 -5.95 -8.08 6.47
N ASP A 45 -6.76 -8.52 7.44
CA ASP A 45 -6.42 -9.58 8.40
C ASP A 45 -5.99 -10.88 7.70
N GLY A 46 -6.53 -11.14 6.50
CA GLY A 46 -6.18 -12.30 5.69
C GLY A 46 -4.69 -12.40 5.33
N TYR A 47 -3.98 -11.28 5.30
CA TYR A 47 -2.53 -11.27 5.02
C TYR A 47 -1.71 -11.79 6.20
N VAL A 48 -2.18 -11.62 7.44
CA VAL A 48 -1.52 -12.19 8.63
C VAL A 48 -1.62 -13.70 8.61
N THR A 49 -2.80 -14.24 8.28
CA THR A 49 -3.00 -15.68 8.13
C THR A 49 -2.12 -16.23 7.02
N ALA A 50 -2.07 -15.57 5.86
CA ALA A 50 -1.22 -15.96 4.74
C ALA A 50 0.28 -15.99 5.10
N LEU A 51 0.76 -14.99 5.85
CA LEU A 51 2.15 -14.97 6.36
C LEU A 51 2.45 -16.17 7.26
N SER A 52 1.55 -16.48 8.19
CA SER A 52 1.71 -17.60 9.13
C SER A 52 1.69 -18.96 8.42
N ASP A 53 0.82 -19.11 7.42
CA ASP A 53 0.72 -20.35 6.64
C ASP A 53 1.97 -20.58 5.79
N LEU A 54 2.48 -19.52 5.16
CA LEU A 54 3.74 -19.59 4.40
C LEU A 54 4.94 -19.93 5.29
N GLU A 55 4.99 -19.39 6.51
CA GLU A 55 6.04 -19.75 7.48
C GLU A 55 5.99 -21.25 7.80
N GLN A 56 4.81 -21.77 8.15
CA GLN A 56 4.64 -23.18 8.45
C GLN A 56 4.97 -24.09 7.26
N ASP A 57 4.55 -23.70 6.06
CA ASP A 57 4.86 -24.44 4.84
C ASP A 57 6.37 -24.46 4.54
N ILE A 58 7.06 -23.33 4.70
CA ILE A 58 8.51 -23.23 4.49
C ILE A 58 9.26 -24.08 5.53
N GLU A 59 8.89 -24.01 6.81
CA GLU A 59 9.49 -24.84 7.86
C GLU A 59 9.32 -26.34 7.57
N ARG A 60 8.11 -26.75 7.17
CA ARG A 60 7.81 -28.15 6.81
C ARG A 60 8.65 -28.61 5.63
N ILE A 61 8.84 -27.76 4.63
CA ILE A 61 9.64 -28.06 3.44
C ILE A 61 11.13 -28.15 3.82
N ASP A 62 11.65 -27.21 4.61
CA ASP A 62 13.06 -27.18 5.04
C ASP A 62 13.46 -28.43 5.86
N ASP A 63 12.51 -29.03 6.58
CA ASP A 63 12.72 -30.25 7.38
C ASP A 63 12.80 -31.55 6.55
N LEU A 64 12.60 -31.51 5.23
CA LEU A 64 12.63 -32.70 4.37
C LEU A 64 14.05 -33.28 4.23
N LEU A 65 14.18 -34.60 4.43
CA LEU A 65 15.47 -35.32 4.37
C LEU A 65 15.79 -35.90 2.99
N ASP A 66 14.78 -36.17 2.18
CA ASP A 66 14.89 -36.66 0.81
C ASP A 66 13.93 -35.84 -0.07
N VAL A 67 14.39 -35.40 -1.25
CA VAL A 67 13.58 -34.58 -2.17
C VAL A 67 13.24 -35.37 -3.43
N THR A 68 11.96 -35.59 -3.60
CA THR A 68 11.30 -36.12 -4.80
C THR A 68 10.86 -34.98 -5.72
N ALA A 69 10.46 -35.31 -6.95
CA ALA A 69 9.89 -34.33 -7.87
C ALA A 69 8.58 -33.71 -7.34
N GLU A 70 7.84 -34.42 -6.49
CA GLU A 70 6.60 -33.90 -5.89
C GLU A 70 6.89 -32.89 -4.78
N GLU A 71 7.91 -33.15 -3.96
CA GLU A 71 8.39 -32.20 -2.94
C GLU A 71 9.02 -30.96 -3.59
N ALA A 72 9.79 -31.13 -4.66
CA ALA A 72 10.31 -30.01 -5.44
C ALA A 72 9.18 -29.15 -6.05
N GLN A 73 8.11 -29.77 -6.56
CA GLN A 73 6.94 -29.04 -7.05
C GLN A 73 6.22 -28.30 -5.92
N THR A 74 6.13 -28.91 -4.74
CA THR A 74 5.52 -28.30 -3.56
C THR A 74 6.30 -27.04 -3.14
N ALA A 75 7.64 -27.12 -3.11
CA ALA A 75 8.49 -25.96 -2.85
C ALA A 75 8.28 -24.84 -3.88
N VAL A 76 8.16 -25.18 -5.17
CA VAL A 76 7.86 -24.20 -6.23
C VAL A 76 6.53 -23.49 -5.98
N ASN A 77 5.48 -24.22 -5.60
CA ASN A 77 4.16 -23.66 -5.32
C ASN A 77 4.19 -22.74 -4.09
N VAL A 78 4.88 -23.14 -3.01
CA VAL A 78 5.05 -22.30 -1.81
C VAL A 78 5.82 -21.02 -2.14
N ALA A 79 6.85 -21.12 -2.97
CA ALA A 79 7.61 -19.96 -3.42
C ALA A 79 6.79 -19.01 -4.30
N GLN A 80 5.87 -19.52 -5.13
CA GLN A 80 4.92 -18.70 -5.90
C GLN A 80 3.94 -17.96 -4.98
N ARG A 81 3.36 -18.65 -3.99
CA ARG A 81 2.49 -18.02 -2.97
C ARG A 81 3.22 -16.93 -2.18
N ALA A 82 4.48 -17.17 -1.80
CA ALA A 82 5.32 -16.18 -1.12
C ALA A 82 5.60 -14.96 -2.02
N THR A 83 5.90 -15.19 -3.31
CA THR A 83 6.12 -14.11 -4.29
C THR A 83 4.86 -13.24 -4.43
N LEU A 84 3.70 -13.87 -4.60
CA LEU A 84 2.41 -13.18 -4.70
C LEU A 84 2.17 -12.26 -3.49
N LEU A 85 2.37 -12.78 -2.27
CA LEU A 85 2.17 -11.99 -1.05
C LEU A 85 3.16 -10.83 -0.94
N ALA A 86 4.43 -11.06 -1.30
CA ALA A 86 5.46 -10.04 -1.29
C ALA A 86 5.12 -8.90 -2.27
N ASP A 87 4.71 -9.23 -3.50
CA ASP A 87 4.33 -8.26 -4.52
C ASP A 87 3.14 -7.41 -4.07
N VAL A 88 2.09 -8.04 -3.55
CA VAL A 88 0.88 -7.35 -3.05
C VAL A 88 1.20 -6.37 -1.92
N LEU A 89 2.02 -6.78 -0.97
CA LEU A 89 2.43 -5.94 0.16
C LEU A 89 3.38 -4.83 -0.29
N SER A 90 4.27 -5.09 -1.25
CA SER A 90 5.18 -4.11 -1.83
C SER A 90 4.44 -3.00 -2.59
N ILE A 91 3.46 -3.37 -3.42
CA ILE A 91 2.60 -2.43 -4.15
C ILE A 91 1.79 -1.58 -3.15
N SER A 92 1.26 -2.21 -2.10
CA SER A 92 0.54 -1.50 -1.04
C SER A 92 1.43 -0.55 -0.26
N ARG A 93 2.66 -0.96 0.06
CA ARG A 93 3.66 -0.11 0.72
C ARG A 93 4.00 1.11 -0.15
N THR A 94 4.34 0.88 -1.41
CA THR A 94 4.69 1.94 -2.37
C THR A 94 3.56 2.96 -2.52
N PHE A 95 2.30 2.50 -2.52
CA PHE A 95 1.16 3.39 -2.55
C PHE A 95 1.09 4.30 -1.30
N HIS A 96 1.29 3.76 -0.09
CA HIS A 96 1.25 4.54 1.15
C HIS A 96 2.45 5.48 1.30
N GLU A 97 3.65 5.05 0.90
CA GLU A 97 4.84 5.92 0.82
C GLU A 97 4.58 7.10 -0.12
N ALA A 98 3.96 6.85 -1.29
CA ALA A 98 3.58 7.90 -2.22
C ALA A 98 2.53 8.88 -1.65
N LEU A 99 1.68 8.46 -0.70
CA LEU A 99 0.76 9.39 -0.02
C LEU A 99 1.51 10.35 0.90
N ILE A 100 2.54 9.85 1.59
CA ILE A 100 3.41 10.68 2.43
C ILE A 100 4.19 11.66 1.56
N ASP A 101 4.72 11.21 0.42
CA ASP A 101 5.42 12.09 -0.54
C ASP A 101 4.52 13.24 -1.00
N ILE A 102 3.23 13.00 -1.28
CA ILE A 102 2.29 14.07 -1.67
C ILE A 102 2.17 15.12 -0.55
N HIS A 103 2.03 14.67 0.69
CA HIS A 103 1.92 15.60 1.81
C HIS A 103 3.20 16.38 2.07
N LEU A 104 4.36 15.76 1.85
CA LEU A 104 5.65 16.43 1.97
C LEU A 104 5.83 17.47 0.86
N ASP A 105 5.60 17.11 -0.40
CA ASP A 105 5.67 18.01 -1.57
C ASP A 105 4.81 19.27 -1.40
N LEU A 106 3.58 19.09 -0.92
CA LEU A 106 2.68 20.20 -0.60
C LEU A 106 3.22 21.08 0.53
N ALA A 107 3.73 20.47 1.59
CA ALA A 107 4.25 21.20 2.73
C ALA A 107 5.55 21.96 2.38
N GLU A 108 6.38 21.40 1.51
CA GLU A 108 7.57 22.05 0.93
C GLU A 108 7.19 23.24 0.07
N THR A 109 6.23 23.07 -0.85
CA THR A 109 5.74 24.18 -1.68
C THR A 109 5.24 25.34 -0.82
N TRP A 110 4.55 25.04 0.29
CA TRP A 110 4.09 26.06 1.22
C TRP A 110 5.23 26.70 2.01
N LEU A 111 6.20 25.91 2.49
CA LEU A 111 7.39 26.42 3.16
C LEU A 111 8.18 27.36 2.25
N GLU A 112 8.37 26.99 0.98
CA GLU A 112 9.06 27.81 -0.01
C GLU A 112 8.31 29.14 -0.21
N ALA A 113 6.99 29.12 -0.35
CA ALA A 113 6.18 30.34 -0.44
C ALA A 113 6.37 31.25 0.78
N LEU A 114 6.32 30.68 1.99
CA LEU A 114 6.53 31.44 3.23
C LEU A 114 7.97 31.97 3.36
N SER A 115 8.96 31.22 2.88
CA SER A 115 10.37 31.63 2.84
C SER A 115 10.61 32.80 1.90
N HIS A 116 9.99 32.78 0.71
CA HIS A 116 10.03 33.89 -0.23
C HIS A 116 9.35 35.14 0.34
N ALA A 117 8.24 34.97 1.07
CA ALA A 117 7.55 36.07 1.72
C ALA A 117 8.38 36.66 2.90
N ASN A 118 8.95 35.80 3.75
CA ASN A 118 9.74 36.20 4.92
C ASN A 118 10.69 35.09 5.45
N ALA A 119 11.88 34.98 4.85
CA ALA A 119 12.89 33.98 5.19
C ALA A 119 13.27 33.91 6.69
N GLY A 120 13.29 35.05 7.40
CA GLY A 120 13.69 35.08 8.82
C GLY A 120 12.68 34.43 9.77
N PHE A 121 11.46 34.16 9.32
CA PHE A 121 10.41 33.55 10.15
C PHE A 121 10.41 32.01 10.10
N VAL A 122 11.05 31.43 9.09
CA VAL A 122 10.93 30.00 8.74
C VAL A 122 12.25 29.23 8.75
N GLU A 123 13.38 29.86 9.07
CA GLU A 123 14.72 29.23 9.09
C GLU A 123 14.78 27.95 9.96
N ALA A 124 14.24 27.97 11.17
CA ALA A 124 14.19 26.78 12.03
C ALA A 124 13.23 25.69 11.51
N LEU A 125 12.23 26.07 10.70
CA LEU A 125 11.31 25.14 10.06
C LEU A 125 11.97 24.46 8.86
N ASP A 126 12.76 25.20 8.09
CA ASP A 126 13.54 24.70 6.96
C ASP A 126 14.54 23.61 7.38
N GLU A 127 15.21 23.79 8.51
CA GLU A 127 16.07 22.76 9.11
C GLU A 127 15.28 21.47 9.44
N ASN A 128 14.06 21.59 9.98
CA ASN A 128 13.20 20.45 10.29
C ASN A 128 12.77 19.72 9.01
N PHE A 129 12.40 20.47 7.97
CA PHE A 129 12.03 19.89 6.67
C PHE A 129 13.22 19.17 6.02
N THR A 130 14.43 19.71 6.13
CA THR A 130 15.64 19.04 5.65
C THR A 130 15.83 17.68 6.33
N VAL A 131 15.57 17.57 7.64
CA VAL A 131 15.63 16.29 8.36
C VAL A 131 14.56 15.32 7.86
N VAL A 132 13.33 15.80 7.67
CA VAL A 132 12.22 14.98 7.13
C VAL A 132 12.56 14.46 5.72
N GLN A 133 13.10 15.31 4.85
CA GLN A 133 13.57 14.93 3.52
C GLN A 133 14.67 13.87 3.57
N GLN A 134 15.63 13.99 4.48
CA GLN A 134 16.68 12.99 4.67
C GLN A 134 16.12 11.64 5.14
N LEU A 135 15.06 11.65 5.96
CA LEU A 135 14.37 10.44 6.37
C LEU A 135 13.66 9.78 5.17
N VAL A 136 12.93 10.55 4.36
CA VAL A 136 12.27 10.05 3.14
C VAL A 136 13.30 9.50 2.14
N ALA A 137 14.37 10.25 1.85
CA ALA A 137 15.45 9.81 0.96
C ALA A 137 16.18 8.55 1.46
N GLY A 138 16.16 8.32 2.78
CA GLY A 138 16.67 7.11 3.41
C GLY A 138 15.67 5.96 3.52
N GLY A 139 14.46 6.09 2.96
CA GLY A 139 13.38 5.09 3.04
C GLY A 139 12.72 4.96 4.42
N LYS A 140 12.90 5.94 5.31
CA LYS A 140 12.44 5.90 6.71
C LYS A 140 11.09 6.58 6.89
N TYR A 141 10.11 6.22 6.06
CA TYR A 141 8.78 6.82 6.06
C TYR A 141 8.04 6.71 7.41
N ALA A 142 8.18 5.59 8.11
CA ALA A 142 7.63 5.41 9.46
C ALA A 142 8.12 6.50 10.45
N GLN A 143 9.39 6.89 10.36
CA GLN A 143 9.97 7.92 11.22
C GLN A 143 9.44 9.33 10.89
N VAL A 144 8.97 9.56 9.66
CA VAL A 144 8.33 10.82 9.26
C VAL A 144 6.96 10.98 9.91
N MET A 145 6.27 9.87 10.18
CA MET A 145 4.92 9.88 10.75
C MET A 145 4.93 9.98 12.28
N ASP A 146 5.75 9.19 12.97
CA ASP A 146 5.66 9.00 14.42
C ASP A 146 6.73 9.77 15.24
N ASN A 147 7.67 10.46 14.59
CA ASN A 147 8.71 11.18 15.34
C ASN A 147 8.15 12.42 16.05
N GLN A 148 8.08 12.37 17.38
CA GLN A 148 7.56 13.46 18.21
C GLN A 148 8.32 14.79 18.08
N GLN A 149 9.57 14.78 17.61
CA GLN A 149 10.37 15.99 17.42
C GLN A 149 10.28 16.54 15.99
N PHE A 150 10.27 15.66 14.98
CA PHE A 150 10.34 16.04 13.56
C PHE A 150 9.36 15.22 12.70
N SER A 151 8.06 15.24 13.03
CA SER A 151 7.03 14.62 12.21
C SER A 151 6.48 15.58 11.15
N LEU A 152 5.93 15.00 10.09
CA LEU A 152 5.20 15.75 9.06
C LEU A 152 4.03 16.55 9.68
N VAL A 153 3.30 15.98 10.64
CA VAL A 153 2.22 16.67 11.37
C VAL A 153 2.75 17.89 12.13
N SER A 154 3.90 17.77 12.80
CA SER A 154 4.56 18.89 13.47
C SER A 154 4.92 19.99 12.49
N CYS A 155 5.46 19.62 11.32
CA CYS A 155 5.84 20.55 10.26
C CYS A 155 4.61 21.33 9.73
N TRP A 156 3.51 20.63 9.46
CA TRP A 156 2.25 21.26 9.03
C TRP A 156 1.72 22.25 10.07
N ASN A 157 1.70 21.89 11.35
CA ASN A 157 1.26 22.79 12.42
C ASN A 157 2.12 24.06 12.49
N GLN A 158 3.44 23.91 12.37
CA GLN A 158 4.35 25.05 12.34
C GLN A 158 4.12 25.95 11.10
N LEU A 159 3.84 25.37 9.92
CA LEU A 159 3.46 26.14 8.74
C LEU A 159 2.20 26.97 8.97
N TYR A 160 1.14 26.39 9.56
CA TYR A 160 -0.08 27.14 9.90
C TYR A 160 0.18 28.31 10.85
N GLU A 161 1.04 28.12 11.85
CA GLU A 161 1.41 29.18 12.78
C GLU A 161 2.14 30.32 12.07
N LYS A 162 3.12 29.99 11.22
CA LYS A 162 3.92 30.98 10.48
C LYS A 162 3.14 31.70 9.39
N ASP A 163 2.22 31.01 8.73
CA ASP A 163 1.34 31.58 7.71
C ASP A 163 0.58 32.80 8.23
N ALA A 164 -0.05 32.67 9.40
CA ALA A 164 -0.84 33.74 9.99
C ALA A 164 0.01 34.97 10.35
N ASP A 165 1.22 34.74 10.88
CA ASP A 165 2.17 35.80 11.26
C ASP A 165 2.66 36.55 10.02
N ILE A 166 3.13 35.83 9.00
CA ILE A 166 3.71 36.41 7.77
C ILE A 166 2.65 37.17 6.98
N ARG A 167 1.45 36.61 6.87
CA ARG A 167 0.30 37.27 6.24
C ARG A 167 -0.03 38.63 6.87
N THR A 168 0.16 38.75 8.18
CA THR A 168 -0.13 39.98 8.93
C THR A 168 0.99 41.01 8.79
N ASP A 169 2.24 40.56 8.84
CA ASP A 169 3.45 41.41 8.84
C ASP A 169 3.79 41.96 7.45
N SER A 170 3.66 41.15 6.40
CA SER A 170 4.05 41.51 5.03
C SER A 170 3.01 41.05 3.97
N PRO A 171 1.79 41.63 3.94
CA PRO A 171 0.72 41.20 3.04
C PRO A 171 1.11 41.19 1.56
N ASP A 172 1.79 42.22 1.05
CA ASP A 172 2.19 42.31 -0.36
C ASP A 172 3.10 41.15 -0.78
N LYS A 173 4.14 40.87 0.03
CA LYS A 173 5.11 39.79 -0.23
C LYS A 173 4.49 38.40 -0.09
N TYR A 174 3.60 38.25 0.89
CA TYR A 174 2.85 37.01 1.08
C TYR A 174 1.99 36.70 -0.14
N VAL A 175 1.24 37.70 -0.64
CA VAL A 175 0.40 37.52 -1.83
C VAL A 175 1.25 37.14 -3.05
N GLU A 176 2.37 37.83 -3.28
CA GLU A 176 3.29 37.53 -4.39
C GLU A 176 3.79 36.08 -4.33
N ALA A 177 4.34 35.65 -3.19
CA ALA A 177 4.90 34.32 -3.02
C ALA A 177 3.84 33.21 -3.10
N CYS A 178 2.65 33.43 -2.53
CA CYS A 178 1.57 32.46 -2.64
C CYS A 178 1.01 32.35 -4.06
N LEU A 179 0.97 33.44 -4.83
CA LEU A 179 0.54 33.39 -6.23
C LEU A 179 1.52 32.60 -7.11
N GLU A 180 2.83 32.71 -6.84
CA GLU A 180 3.86 31.89 -7.49
C GLU A 180 3.67 30.41 -7.15
N ALA A 181 3.56 30.07 -5.86
CA ALA A 181 3.31 28.70 -5.41
C ALA A 181 2.01 28.12 -5.98
N ILE A 182 0.94 28.91 -6.07
CA ILE A 182 -0.31 28.48 -6.73
C ILE A 182 -0.07 28.15 -8.20
N SER A 183 0.74 28.93 -8.92
CA SER A 183 1.07 28.66 -10.31
C SER A 183 1.81 27.34 -10.49
N ASP A 184 2.77 27.05 -9.60
CA ASP A 184 3.53 25.79 -9.64
C ASP A 184 2.62 24.59 -9.33
N ILE A 185 1.72 24.75 -8.35
CA ILE A 185 0.69 23.75 -8.02
C ILE A 185 -0.26 23.53 -9.20
N GLU A 186 -0.66 24.60 -9.90
CA GLU A 186 -1.52 24.54 -11.10
C GLU A 186 -0.90 23.75 -12.24
N GLU A 187 0.39 23.91 -12.49
CA GLU A 187 1.14 23.08 -13.44
C GLU A 187 1.12 21.62 -13.00
N GLY A 188 1.49 21.38 -11.73
CA GLY A 188 1.55 20.03 -11.16
C GLY A 188 0.24 19.25 -11.24
N PHE A 189 -0.91 19.84 -10.87
CA PHE A 189 -2.19 19.11 -10.97
C PHE A 189 -2.70 19.03 -12.41
N THR A 190 -2.31 19.95 -13.29
CA THR A 190 -2.67 19.89 -14.71
C THR A 190 -1.99 18.70 -15.39
N ASP A 191 -0.73 18.44 -15.06
CA ASP A 191 0.00 17.28 -15.55
C ASP A 191 -0.62 15.97 -15.07
N ASP A 192 -0.96 15.87 -13.79
CA ASP A 192 -1.66 14.70 -13.23
C ASP A 192 -2.98 14.42 -13.96
N LEU A 193 -3.75 15.47 -14.27
CA LEU A 193 -4.99 15.35 -15.04
C LEU A 193 -4.76 14.91 -16.48
N GLN A 194 -3.70 15.40 -17.14
CA GLN A 194 -3.35 14.97 -18.49
C GLN A 194 -2.97 13.50 -18.52
N GLU A 195 -2.19 13.03 -17.57
CA GLU A 195 -1.79 11.63 -17.45
C GLU A 195 -3.00 10.72 -17.19
N LEU A 196 -3.85 11.07 -16.23
CA LEU A 196 -5.09 10.34 -15.96
C LEU A 196 -6.01 10.29 -17.19
N ASN A 197 -6.11 11.39 -17.94
CA ASN A 197 -6.90 11.44 -19.17
C ASN A 197 -6.30 10.55 -20.28
N ARG A 198 -4.97 10.56 -20.45
CA ARG A 198 -4.27 9.67 -21.41
C ARG A 198 -4.45 8.20 -21.06
N ALA A 199 -4.51 7.90 -19.76
CA ALA A 199 -4.74 6.56 -19.23
C ALA A 199 -6.22 6.11 -19.25
N GLY A 200 -7.14 6.97 -19.70
CA GLY A 200 -8.58 6.65 -19.78
C GLY A 200 -9.30 6.62 -18.42
N ALA A 201 -8.70 7.18 -17.36
CA ALA A 201 -9.28 7.18 -16.03
C ALA A 201 -10.46 8.17 -15.93
N THR A 202 -11.47 7.84 -15.11
CA THR A 202 -12.65 8.71 -14.93
C THR A 202 -12.28 9.97 -14.14
N LEU A 203 -12.44 11.17 -14.71
CA LEU A 203 -12.11 12.44 -14.04
C LEU A 203 -13.32 13.06 -13.32
N ARG A 204 -13.15 13.52 -12.07
CA ARG A 204 -14.21 14.24 -11.29
C ARG A 204 -13.90 15.72 -11.01
N VAL A 205 -12.80 16.25 -11.54
CA VAL A 205 -12.14 17.50 -11.10
C VAL A 205 -12.78 18.80 -11.62
N LYS A 206 -13.91 18.73 -12.34
CA LYS A 206 -14.53 19.91 -12.95
C LYS A 206 -15.09 20.89 -11.93
N SER A 207 -15.66 20.42 -10.83
CA SER A 207 -16.24 21.29 -9.78
C SER A 207 -15.18 21.98 -8.95
N GLU A 208 -14.07 21.31 -8.64
CA GLU A 208 -13.02 21.84 -7.76
C GLU A 208 -12.14 22.85 -8.50
N ARG A 209 -11.79 22.60 -9.77
CA ARG A 209 -11.08 23.60 -10.61
C ARG A 209 -11.90 24.87 -10.81
N GLN A 210 -13.21 24.74 -10.97
CA GLN A 210 -14.11 25.88 -11.09
C GLN A 210 -14.18 26.68 -9.78
N ALA A 211 -14.19 26.00 -8.63
CA ALA A 211 -14.13 26.66 -7.32
C ALA A 211 -12.79 27.40 -7.11
N LEU A 212 -11.66 26.80 -7.45
CA LEU A 212 -10.35 27.45 -7.38
C LEU A 212 -10.30 28.72 -8.24
N ASN A 213 -10.68 28.62 -9.51
CA ASN A 213 -10.68 29.77 -10.43
C ASN A 213 -11.55 30.93 -9.92
N SER A 214 -12.68 30.62 -9.26
CA SER A 214 -13.57 31.65 -8.70
C SER A 214 -12.96 32.44 -7.54
N VAL A 215 -11.93 31.89 -6.87
CA VAL A 215 -11.19 32.55 -5.79
C VAL A 215 -9.93 33.23 -6.35
N LEU A 216 -9.26 32.63 -7.34
CA LEU A 216 -8.00 33.16 -7.89
C LEU A 216 -8.16 34.37 -8.78
N GLU A 217 -9.23 34.46 -9.58
CA GLU A 217 -9.43 35.60 -10.49
C GLU A 217 -9.47 36.94 -9.74
N PRO A 218 -10.26 37.10 -8.66
CA PRO A 218 -10.25 38.33 -7.86
C PRO A 218 -8.88 38.66 -7.24
N VAL A 219 -8.17 37.66 -6.70
CA VAL A 219 -6.86 37.85 -6.07
C VAL A 219 -5.81 38.31 -7.10
N ARG A 220 -5.80 37.69 -8.28
CA ARG A 220 -4.90 38.06 -9.39
C ARG A 220 -5.19 39.48 -9.92
N GLU A 221 -6.46 39.87 -10.01
CA GLU A 221 -6.87 41.22 -10.40
C GLU A 221 -6.41 42.27 -9.36
N VAL A 222 -6.58 42.01 -8.06
CA VAL A 222 -6.18 42.94 -6.99
C VAL A 222 -4.64 43.12 -6.92
N PHE A 223 -3.87 42.06 -7.19
CA PHE A 223 -2.40 42.15 -7.24
C PHE A 223 -1.92 43.07 -8.38
N SER A 224 -2.62 43.09 -9.51
CA SER A 224 -2.28 43.97 -10.62
C SER A 224 -2.44 45.47 -10.28
N ASP A 225 -3.25 45.79 -9.26
CA ASP A 225 -3.58 47.13 -8.77
C ASP A 225 -2.90 47.50 -7.43
N ARG A 226 -1.68 47.02 -7.13
CA ARG A 226 -0.72 47.56 -6.12
C ARG A 226 -1.24 47.91 -4.71
N LYS A 227 -2.36 47.37 -4.24
CA LYS A 227 -2.80 47.51 -2.84
C LYS A 227 -3.26 46.16 -2.30
N CYS A 228 -2.31 45.32 -1.89
CA CYS A 228 -2.67 44.14 -1.12
C CYS A 228 -2.99 44.58 0.32
N THR A 229 -4.13 44.14 0.82
CA THR A 229 -4.51 44.30 2.23
C THR A 229 -4.36 42.97 2.95
N GLN A 230 -4.52 42.97 4.27
CA GLN A 230 -4.63 41.73 5.04
C GLN A 230 -5.81 40.86 4.58
N GLU A 231 -6.87 41.48 4.07
CA GLU A 231 -8.02 40.76 3.49
C GLU A 231 -7.62 40.07 2.19
N THR A 232 -6.92 40.75 1.28
CA THR A 232 -6.38 40.13 0.06
C THR A 232 -5.43 38.98 0.38
N ALA A 233 -4.57 39.14 1.38
CA ALA A 233 -3.64 38.10 1.80
C ALA A 233 -4.36 36.89 2.41
N LEU A 234 -5.48 37.11 3.12
CA LEU A 234 -6.34 36.03 3.61
C LEU A 234 -7.03 35.28 2.47
N GLU A 235 -7.59 36.00 1.50
CA GLU A 235 -8.19 35.40 0.30
C GLU A 235 -7.16 34.57 -0.49
N THR A 236 -5.92 35.06 -0.59
CA THR A 236 -4.82 34.34 -1.24
C THR A 236 -4.45 33.06 -0.49
N SER A 237 -4.40 33.10 0.84
CA SER A 237 -4.18 31.93 1.69
C SER A 237 -5.26 30.85 1.47
N ILE A 238 -6.53 31.25 1.39
CA ILE A 238 -7.65 30.34 1.09
C ILE A 238 -7.49 29.74 -0.31
N ALA A 239 -7.06 30.55 -1.29
CA ALA A 239 -6.83 30.08 -2.66
C ALA A 239 -5.68 29.07 -2.73
N LEU A 240 -4.57 29.32 -2.02
CA LEU A 240 -3.45 28.40 -1.90
C LEU A 240 -3.90 27.05 -1.32
N GLN A 241 -4.65 27.06 -0.21
CA GLN A 241 -5.22 25.84 0.37
C GLN A 241 -6.12 25.08 -0.61
N GLY A 242 -6.93 25.81 -1.39
CA GLY A 242 -7.74 25.21 -2.45
C GLY A 242 -6.90 24.56 -3.56
N ALA A 243 -5.80 25.20 -3.97
CA ALA A 243 -4.88 24.66 -4.96
C ALA A 243 -4.16 23.42 -4.43
N MET A 244 -3.65 23.45 -3.19
CA MET A 244 -3.02 22.32 -2.53
C MET A 244 -3.96 21.13 -2.40
N MET A 245 -5.24 21.37 -2.05
CA MET A 245 -6.26 20.32 -1.99
C MET A 245 -6.50 19.68 -3.37
N LEU A 246 -6.56 20.49 -4.44
CA LEU A 246 -6.68 20.00 -5.81
C LEU A 246 -5.47 19.15 -6.24
N LYS A 247 -4.25 19.60 -5.90
CA LYS A 247 -3.03 18.86 -6.16
C LYS A 247 -2.98 17.56 -5.38
N TYR A 248 -3.36 17.56 -4.12
CA TYR A 248 -3.53 16.33 -3.33
C TYR A 248 -4.49 15.37 -4.03
N GLN A 249 -5.70 15.82 -4.38
CA GLN A 249 -6.74 14.98 -4.97
C GLN A 249 -6.33 14.39 -6.32
N THR A 250 -5.68 15.19 -7.18
CA THR A 250 -5.23 14.76 -8.51
C THR A 250 -4.05 13.81 -8.43
N THR A 251 -3.05 14.12 -7.60
CA THR A 251 -1.91 13.23 -7.37
C THR A 251 -2.36 11.92 -6.71
N PHE A 252 -3.25 11.99 -5.71
CA PHE A 252 -3.88 10.81 -5.09
C PHE A 252 -4.61 9.98 -6.15
N ALA A 253 -5.43 10.61 -7.00
CA ALA A 253 -6.14 9.89 -8.06
C ALA A 253 -5.17 9.21 -9.04
N ARG A 254 -4.03 9.84 -9.36
CA ARG A 254 -2.98 9.25 -10.17
C ARG A 254 -2.37 8.02 -9.49
N ARG A 255 -1.93 8.15 -8.23
CA ARG A 255 -1.35 7.05 -7.45
C ARG A 255 -2.34 5.90 -7.26
N ALA A 256 -3.61 6.21 -6.99
CA ALA A 256 -4.67 5.23 -6.86
C ALA A 256 -4.94 4.49 -8.18
N TYR A 257 -4.87 5.19 -9.32
CA TYR A 257 -4.98 4.55 -10.62
C TYR A 257 -3.81 3.57 -10.87
N THR A 258 -2.57 3.99 -10.61
CA THR A 258 -1.39 3.12 -10.71
C THR A 258 -1.52 1.89 -9.81
N TYR A 259 -1.88 2.09 -8.53
CA TYR A 259 -2.12 1.02 -7.57
C TYR A 259 -3.20 0.02 -8.06
N CYS A 260 -4.32 0.53 -8.57
CA CYS A 260 -5.36 -0.31 -9.15
C CYS A 260 -4.89 -1.08 -10.39
N CYS A 261 -4.06 -0.47 -11.24
CA CYS A 261 -3.48 -1.14 -12.40
C CYS A 261 -2.61 -2.32 -11.97
N GLU A 262 -1.67 -2.09 -11.04
CA GLU A 262 -0.73 -3.10 -10.54
C GLU A 262 -1.45 -4.27 -9.85
N ILE A 263 -2.42 -3.99 -8.95
CA ILE A 263 -3.24 -5.06 -8.34
C ILE A 263 -3.96 -5.87 -9.42
N ALA A 264 -4.55 -5.18 -10.39
CA ALA A 264 -5.33 -5.88 -11.39
C ALA A 264 -4.46 -6.60 -12.42
N ASP A 265 -3.18 -6.26 -12.55
CA ASP A 265 -2.20 -7.01 -13.35
C ASP A 265 -1.80 -8.30 -12.61
N ILE A 266 -1.66 -8.27 -11.28
CA ILE A 266 -1.52 -9.48 -10.44
C ILE A 266 -2.73 -10.40 -10.63
N LEU A 267 -3.95 -9.88 -10.46
CA LEU A 267 -5.18 -10.68 -10.62
C LEU A 267 -5.32 -11.26 -12.04
N ALA A 268 -4.84 -10.55 -13.05
CA ALA A 268 -4.86 -11.02 -14.43
C ALA A 268 -3.81 -12.10 -14.71
N ALA A 269 -2.59 -11.97 -14.17
CA ALA A 269 -1.54 -12.99 -14.27
C ALA A 269 -2.01 -14.32 -13.66
N GLU A 270 -2.74 -14.23 -12.56
CA GLU A 270 -3.31 -15.36 -11.84
C GLU A 270 -4.63 -15.88 -12.43
N SER A 271 -5.04 -15.39 -13.61
CA SER A 271 -6.24 -15.83 -14.32
C SER A 271 -7.54 -15.71 -13.50
N VAL A 272 -7.61 -14.77 -12.56
CA VAL A 272 -8.81 -14.55 -11.74
C VAL A 272 -9.92 -13.98 -12.63
N ALA A 273 -10.99 -14.77 -12.81
CA ALA A 273 -12.13 -14.37 -13.64
C ALA A 273 -12.94 -13.26 -12.98
N VAL A 274 -12.66 -12.02 -13.36
CA VAL A 274 -13.37 -10.83 -12.89
C VAL A 274 -13.86 -10.04 -14.10
N ASP A 275 -15.18 -10.04 -14.30
CA ASP A 275 -15.85 -9.44 -15.46
C ASP A 275 -15.65 -7.90 -15.59
N SER A 276 -15.12 -7.25 -14.55
CA SER A 276 -15.06 -5.78 -14.44
C SER A 276 -13.71 -5.20 -14.00
N LEU A 277 -12.59 -5.93 -14.13
CA LEU A 277 -11.25 -5.40 -13.74
C LEU A 277 -10.96 -4.04 -14.39
N ASP A 278 -11.22 -3.88 -15.68
CA ASP A 278 -11.01 -2.61 -16.39
C ASP A 278 -11.86 -1.47 -15.84
N GLU A 279 -13.10 -1.76 -15.43
CA GLU A 279 -14.00 -0.78 -14.82
C GLU A 279 -13.52 -0.38 -13.42
N LEU A 280 -13.06 -1.34 -12.62
CA LEU A 280 -12.48 -1.10 -11.29
C LEU A 280 -11.20 -0.26 -11.39
N LYS A 281 -10.31 -0.58 -12.35
CA LYS A 281 -9.10 0.20 -12.68
C LYS A 281 -9.45 1.64 -13.08
N THR A 282 -10.27 1.82 -14.12
CA THR A 282 -10.63 3.16 -14.64
C THR A 282 -11.44 4.01 -13.67
N SER A 283 -12.22 3.38 -12.80
CA SER A 283 -13.00 4.06 -11.75
C SER A 283 -12.22 4.25 -10.44
N ARG A 284 -11.00 3.70 -10.34
CA ARG A 284 -10.13 3.74 -9.14
C ARG A 284 -10.85 3.23 -7.88
N ARG A 285 -11.54 2.09 -8.00
CA ARG A 285 -12.27 1.45 -6.89
C ARG A 285 -11.28 0.63 -6.05
N VAL A 286 -10.38 1.35 -5.37
CA VAL A 286 -9.28 0.79 -4.57
C VAL A 286 -9.79 -0.26 -3.58
N ASP A 287 -10.76 0.10 -2.74
CA ASP A 287 -11.29 -0.79 -1.70
C ASP A 287 -11.84 -2.11 -2.26
N GLU A 288 -12.44 -2.08 -3.45
CA GLU A 288 -13.01 -3.27 -4.08
C GLU A 288 -11.95 -4.16 -4.72
N LEU A 289 -10.92 -3.56 -5.32
CA LEU A 289 -9.78 -4.32 -5.81
C LEU A 289 -9.01 -4.95 -4.65
N VAL A 290 -8.80 -4.22 -3.55
CA VAL A 290 -8.19 -4.76 -2.33
C VAL A 290 -9.06 -5.86 -1.73
N ALA A 291 -10.39 -5.73 -1.72
CA ALA A 291 -11.27 -6.78 -1.22
C ALA A 291 -11.23 -8.05 -2.09
N LEU A 292 -11.21 -7.89 -3.42
CA LEU A 292 -11.05 -9.00 -4.37
C LEU A 292 -9.69 -9.67 -4.21
N LEU A 293 -8.63 -8.88 -4.12
CA LEU A 293 -7.28 -9.35 -3.90
C LEU A 293 -7.14 -10.06 -2.56
N ASN A 294 -7.69 -9.51 -1.49
CA ASN A 294 -7.71 -10.16 -0.18
C ASN A 294 -8.42 -11.51 -0.26
N LYS A 295 -9.60 -11.58 -0.89
CA LYS A 295 -10.30 -12.84 -1.07
C LYS A 295 -9.47 -13.87 -1.84
N TYR A 296 -8.75 -13.42 -2.86
CA TYR A 296 -7.88 -14.27 -3.67
C TYR A 296 -6.64 -14.74 -2.87
N VAL A 297 -5.95 -13.83 -2.18
CA VAL A 297 -4.82 -14.15 -1.29
C VAL A 297 -5.27 -15.12 -0.19
N THR A 298 -6.40 -14.89 0.48
CA THR A 298 -6.97 -15.85 1.46
C THR A 298 -7.53 -17.13 0.84
N GLY A 299 -7.54 -17.26 -0.48
CA GLY A 299 -7.93 -18.50 -1.16
C GLY A 299 -6.72 -19.31 -1.59
N GLU A 300 -5.70 -18.63 -2.12
CA GLU A 300 -4.54 -19.27 -2.76
C GLU A 300 -3.29 -19.30 -1.88
N THR A 301 -3.13 -18.34 -0.97
CA THR A 301 -1.94 -18.25 -0.11
C THR A 301 -2.14 -18.87 1.27
N THR A 302 -3.38 -19.12 1.69
CA THR A 302 -3.67 -19.82 2.93
C THR A 302 -3.93 -21.29 2.66
N VAL A 303 -3.43 -22.15 3.54
CA VAL A 303 -3.68 -23.59 3.45
C VAL A 303 -5.15 -23.84 3.78
N SER A 304 -5.82 -24.69 2.99
CA SER A 304 -7.23 -25.01 3.27
C SER A 304 -7.37 -25.71 4.62
N ASP A 305 -8.52 -25.58 5.28
CA ASP A 305 -8.77 -26.33 6.53
C ASP A 305 -8.64 -27.84 6.31
N GLU A 306 -8.99 -28.32 5.11
CA GLU A 306 -8.86 -29.71 4.69
C GLU A 306 -7.38 -30.13 4.62
N GLU A 307 -6.50 -29.36 3.99
CA GLU A 307 -5.06 -29.62 3.98
C GLU A 307 -4.41 -29.47 5.36
N ARG A 308 -4.78 -28.44 6.14
CA ARG A 308 -4.29 -28.27 7.53
C ARG A 308 -4.63 -29.47 8.40
N VAL A 309 -5.87 -29.96 8.32
CA VAL A 309 -6.29 -31.16 9.06
C VAL A 309 -5.57 -32.40 8.56
N PHE A 310 -5.37 -32.54 7.24
CA PHE A 310 -4.59 -33.63 6.66
C PHE A 310 -3.13 -33.63 7.15
N ASP A 311 -2.48 -32.46 7.17
CA ASP A 311 -1.10 -32.30 7.61
C ASP A 311 -0.96 -32.61 9.10
N LEU A 312 -1.85 -32.09 9.95
CA LEU A 312 -1.87 -32.40 11.39
C LEU A 312 -2.10 -33.90 11.66
N LEU A 313 -2.94 -34.56 10.86
CA LEU A 313 -3.13 -36.01 10.95
C LEU A 313 -1.88 -36.76 10.49
N SER A 314 -1.18 -36.29 9.47
CA SER A 314 0.06 -36.89 8.98
C SER A 314 1.19 -36.76 10.01
N GLU A 315 1.38 -35.56 10.56
CA GLU A 315 2.38 -35.22 11.59
C GLU A 315 2.18 -36.04 12.87
N HIS A 316 0.92 -36.18 13.30
CA HIS A 316 0.58 -36.93 14.51
C HIS A 316 0.21 -38.40 14.25
N HIS A 317 0.67 -38.97 13.13
CA HIS A 317 0.51 -40.39 12.79
C HIS A 317 -0.93 -40.91 12.94
N GLY A 318 -1.90 -40.10 12.50
CA GLY A 318 -3.34 -40.38 12.52
C GLY A 318 -4.04 -40.13 13.86
N SER A 319 -3.38 -39.54 14.86
CA SER A 319 -4.00 -39.27 16.16
C SER A 319 -4.96 -38.07 16.12
N LEU A 320 -6.28 -38.35 16.11
CA LEU A 320 -7.31 -37.32 16.10
C LEU A 320 -7.22 -36.38 17.30
N LYS A 321 -6.83 -36.91 18.46
CA LYS A 321 -6.75 -36.13 19.70
C LYS A 321 -5.59 -35.15 19.69
N GLN A 322 -4.43 -35.56 19.15
CA GLN A 322 -3.27 -34.68 19.05
C GLN A 322 -3.49 -33.64 17.96
N ALA A 323 -3.99 -34.04 16.79
CA ALA A 323 -4.37 -33.13 15.71
C ALA A 323 -5.44 -32.12 16.14
N LEU A 324 -6.48 -32.54 16.87
CA LEU A 324 -7.50 -31.63 17.40
C LEU A 324 -6.94 -30.66 18.45
N ALA A 325 -5.92 -31.07 19.21
CA ALA A 325 -5.29 -30.20 20.22
C ALA A 325 -4.29 -29.21 19.61
N ALA A 326 -3.80 -29.48 18.41
CA ALA A 326 -2.83 -28.66 17.67
C ALA A 326 -3.50 -27.73 16.64
N THR A 327 -4.81 -27.83 16.43
CA THR A 327 -5.57 -26.94 15.53
C THR A 327 -6.30 -25.83 16.29
N ASP A 328 -6.49 -24.71 15.61
CA ASP A 328 -7.33 -23.60 16.07
C ASP A 328 -8.82 -23.82 15.74
N LEU A 329 -9.14 -24.87 14.97
CA LEU A 329 -10.50 -25.19 14.55
C LEU A 329 -11.38 -25.62 15.74
N GLY A 330 -12.65 -25.24 15.69
CA GLY A 330 -13.64 -25.75 16.63
C GLY A 330 -13.80 -27.26 16.48
N THR A 331 -14.08 -27.98 17.58
CA THR A 331 -14.19 -29.44 17.56
C THR A 331 -15.15 -29.98 16.49
N ALA A 332 -16.29 -29.31 16.28
CA ALA A 332 -17.26 -29.72 15.26
C ALA A 332 -16.72 -29.55 13.84
N GLU A 333 -16.04 -28.44 13.57
CA GLU A 333 -15.48 -28.08 12.27
C GLU A 333 -14.30 -28.99 11.90
N PHE A 334 -13.45 -29.32 12.88
CA PHE A 334 -12.39 -30.31 12.71
C PHE A 334 -12.95 -31.67 12.28
N PHE A 335 -13.95 -32.20 12.98
CA PHE A 335 -14.51 -33.52 12.64
C PHE A 335 -15.29 -33.54 11.33
N ASP A 336 -16.00 -32.46 10.98
CA ASP A 336 -16.64 -32.32 9.66
C ASP A 336 -15.58 -32.35 8.54
N THR A 337 -14.42 -31.72 8.78
CA THR A 337 -13.30 -31.69 7.84
C THR A 337 -12.64 -33.06 7.69
N VAL A 338 -12.35 -33.76 8.80
CA VAL A 338 -11.87 -35.16 8.78
C VAL A 338 -12.84 -36.07 8.03
N GLN A 339 -14.15 -35.88 8.24
CA GLN A 339 -15.16 -36.68 7.56
C GLN A 339 -15.13 -36.45 6.05
N LYS A 340 -14.96 -35.21 5.58
CA LYS A 340 -14.79 -34.92 4.15
C LYS A 340 -13.51 -35.55 3.58
N LEU A 341 -12.37 -35.37 4.25
CA LEU A 341 -11.10 -35.98 3.83
C LEU A 341 -11.19 -37.50 3.68
N TYR A 342 -11.95 -38.15 4.58
CA TYR A 342 -12.21 -39.59 4.49
C TYR A 342 -13.13 -39.95 3.32
N LEU A 343 -14.15 -39.14 3.03
CA LEU A 343 -15.06 -39.36 1.91
C LEU A 343 -14.39 -39.12 0.55
N ASP A 344 -13.40 -38.25 0.50
CA ASP A 344 -12.64 -37.90 -0.69
C ASP A 344 -11.41 -38.80 -0.92
N ASP A 345 -11.33 -39.91 -0.17
CA ASP A 345 -10.23 -40.90 -0.19
C ASP A 345 -8.83 -40.30 0.08
N GLN A 346 -8.74 -39.12 0.71
CA GLN A 346 -7.47 -38.42 0.93
C GLN A 346 -6.70 -38.95 2.15
N VAL A 347 -7.37 -39.45 3.19
CA VAL A 347 -6.74 -40.03 4.40
C VAL A 347 -6.68 -41.56 4.40
N VAL A 348 -6.87 -42.21 3.25
CA VAL A 348 -6.97 -43.68 3.15
C VAL A 348 -5.70 -44.40 3.61
N ASP A 349 -4.55 -43.74 3.45
CA ASP A 349 -3.24 -44.28 3.85
C ASP A 349 -2.84 -43.90 5.28
N ILE A 350 -3.64 -43.09 5.97
CA ILE A 350 -3.42 -42.68 7.37
C ILE A 350 -4.33 -43.50 8.28
N GLU A 351 -3.75 -44.36 9.13
CA GLU A 351 -4.52 -45.10 10.14
C GLU A 351 -5.01 -44.14 11.24
N VAL A 352 -6.25 -43.67 11.10
CA VAL A 352 -6.87 -42.75 12.05
C VAL A 352 -7.16 -43.47 13.38
N LYS A 353 -6.56 -42.97 14.48
CA LYS A 353 -6.68 -43.54 15.84
C LYS A 353 -7.55 -42.66 16.73
N PHE A 354 -8.59 -43.29 17.30
CA PHE A 354 -9.48 -42.70 18.30
C PHE A 354 -8.93 -43.01 19.71
N GLU A 355 -7.92 -42.27 20.16
CA GLU A 355 -7.37 -42.37 21.52
C GLU A 355 -7.87 -41.29 22.49
#